data_AF-A0A2G7FH27-F1
#
_entry.id   AF-A0A2G7FH27-F1
#
_cell.length_a   1.000
_cell.length_b   1.000
_cell.length_c   1.000
_cell.angle_alpha   90.00
_cell.angle_beta   90.00
_cell.angle_gamma   90.00
#
_symmetry.space_group_name_H-M   'P 1'
#
loop_
_entity.id
_entity.type
_entity.pdbx_description
1 polymer ?
#
loop_
_entity_poly.entity_id
_entity_poly.type
_entity_poly.pdbx_seq_one_letter_code
_entity_poly.pdbx_strand_id
1 'polypeptide(L)'
;MRAIYAHADRVIVWLGEAIEDGDKALKTIHRLAEDQTYLQAQSAKTSNNACLKLLQREWFQRIWVLQEVGVARCISMMCGSVQINGHVFCEGLGTLGYSLNLPRTIHPVVHLIKGALFRSSYEIDPRGTHTIGELLDMYHNHHATVMHDKVYALLGLSVEDPDSIDLKPNYRLPWNDVLKNTAIHVFPGVCSVETWPEVPVAVIKGRGWILGYVDSVEESPSNYGYQRINVNYSNTARLLGGKDIWGTRWTLQASAESIREGNIVYLLQGAPSPLIIELCNDHFTVIVSTVPLRPGGNIKFPDIMPVQQNFLIQDSISDIYMTWKISSADKENNCGLRYQRELISVVPHYQEKASEKAKRLHSVSLIVEATIIQILEEEDWEDQLRYVLQQCGESLSISENVVKVAAANQKNGSKIIQQLREHFGDSFPISENVVKVAAANNPEIIQQLCEHFGKSLPISENVVKAAAANNWYGSRIIQQLREHFGESLPISEN
;
A
#
# COMPACT_ATOMS: atom_id res chain seq x y z
N MET A 1 9.06 26.30 16.90
CA MET A 1 10.16 25.93 15.99
C MET A 1 9.87 26.41 14.56
N ARG A 2 8.76 25.99 13.93
CA ARG A 2 8.27 26.52 12.63
C ARG A 2 8.54 28.01 12.38
N ALA A 3 8.06 28.90 13.27
CA ALA A 3 8.18 30.35 13.09
C ALA A 3 9.63 30.82 12.88
N ILE A 4 10.60 30.20 13.55
CA ILE A 4 12.02 30.58 13.44
C ILE A 4 12.53 30.35 12.02
N TYR A 5 12.29 29.15 11.47
CA TYR A 5 12.77 28.78 10.13
C TYR A 5 11.96 29.43 9.02
N ALA A 6 10.68 29.71 9.24
CA ALA A 6 9.82 30.39 8.27
C ALA A 6 10.21 31.86 8.08
N HIS A 7 10.72 32.51 9.14
CA HIS A 7 11.17 33.90 9.11
C HIS A 7 12.68 34.04 8.81
N ALA A 8 13.42 32.93 8.75
CA ALA A 8 14.84 32.97 8.44
C ALA A 8 15.07 33.35 6.97
N ASP A 9 15.95 34.32 6.72
CA ASP A 9 16.38 34.67 5.36
C ASP A 9 17.06 33.49 4.66
N ARG A 10 17.76 32.66 5.44
CA ARG A 10 18.44 31.47 4.98
C ARG A 10 18.56 30.44 6.09
N VAL A 11 18.24 29.19 5.77
CA VAL A 11 18.47 28.04 6.62
C VAL A 11 19.72 27.31 6.14
N ILE A 12 20.67 27.14 7.06
CA ILE A 12 21.90 26.38 6.81
C ILE A 12 21.71 24.97 7.34
N VAL A 13 21.69 24.01 6.43
CA VAL A 13 21.71 22.58 6.75
C VAL A 13 23.15 22.17 6.94
N TRP A 14 23.58 22.09 8.19
CA TRP A 14 24.91 21.62 8.56
C TRP A 14 24.94 20.10 8.67
N LEU A 15 25.55 19.44 7.70
CA LEU A 15 25.67 17.98 7.63
C LEU A 15 26.83 17.44 8.48
N GLY A 16 27.64 18.31 9.09
CA GLY A 16 28.80 17.94 9.91
C GLY A 16 30.14 18.27 9.27
N GLU A 17 31.21 17.91 9.97
CA GLU A 17 32.59 18.07 9.52
C GLU A 17 32.89 17.26 8.23
N ALA A 18 34.03 17.53 7.59
CA ALA A 18 34.51 16.85 6.38
C ALA A 18 34.98 15.39 6.61
N ILE A 19 34.41 14.70 7.60
CA ILE A 19 34.70 13.30 7.93
C ILE A 19 34.10 12.41 6.83
N GLU A 20 34.72 11.25 6.57
CA GLU A 20 34.30 10.29 5.54
C GLU A 20 34.13 10.89 4.14
N ASP A 21 34.96 11.87 3.78
CA ASP A 21 34.92 12.56 2.48
C ASP A 21 33.58 13.28 2.21
N GLY A 22 32.85 13.70 3.25
CA GLY A 22 31.55 14.37 3.11
C GLY A 22 31.59 15.67 2.29
N ASP A 23 32.70 16.42 2.36
CA ASP A 23 32.89 17.64 1.56
C ASP A 23 33.11 17.31 0.07
N LYS A 24 33.85 16.22 -0.23
CA LYS A 24 34.02 15.69 -1.60
C LYS A 24 32.71 15.12 -2.14
N ALA A 25 31.90 14.48 -1.29
CA ALA A 25 30.56 14.03 -1.65
C ALA A 25 29.68 15.21 -2.08
N LEU A 26 29.68 16.31 -1.30
CA LEU A 26 28.91 17.50 -1.65
C LEU A 26 29.39 18.17 -2.95
N LYS A 27 30.72 18.23 -3.18
CA LYS A 27 31.30 18.66 -4.47
C LYS A 27 30.90 17.75 -5.64
N THR A 28 30.77 16.45 -5.40
CA THR A 28 30.35 15.47 -6.42
C THR A 28 28.89 15.70 -6.79
N ILE A 29 28.01 15.84 -5.79
CA ILE A 29 26.59 16.17 -6.02
C ILE A 29 26.45 17.48 -6.79
N HIS A 30 27.26 18.50 -6.48
CA HIS A 30 27.29 19.76 -7.23
C HIS A 30 27.62 19.55 -8.72
N ARG A 31 28.70 18.81 -9.02
CA ARG A 31 29.10 18.55 -10.42
C ARG A 31 28.04 17.77 -11.19
N LEU A 32 27.37 16.82 -10.53
CA LEU A 32 26.27 16.04 -11.12
C LEU A 32 25.04 16.90 -11.44
N ALA A 33 24.85 18.02 -10.75
CA ALA A 33 23.82 19.00 -11.05
C ALA A 33 24.19 19.88 -12.25
N GLU A 34 25.47 20.19 -12.45
CA GLU A 34 25.98 21.03 -13.55
C GLU A 34 26.06 20.27 -14.89
N ASP A 35 26.48 19.00 -14.86
CA ASP A 35 26.73 18.19 -16.05
C ASP A 35 26.12 16.78 -15.91
N GLN A 36 24.94 16.59 -16.51
CA GLN A 36 24.23 15.30 -16.51
C GLN A 36 24.93 14.21 -17.34
N THR A 37 25.90 14.58 -18.19
CA THR A 37 26.70 13.66 -19.02
C THR A 37 27.95 13.11 -18.31
N TYR A 38 28.25 13.60 -17.09
CA TYR A 38 29.45 13.24 -16.32
C TYR A 38 29.53 11.75 -15.90
N LEU A 39 28.42 11.01 -15.97
CA LEU A 39 28.37 9.57 -15.65
C LEU A 39 29.24 8.70 -16.58
N GLN A 40 29.56 9.17 -17.80
CA GLN A 40 30.29 8.38 -18.79
C GLN A 40 31.82 8.46 -18.66
N ALA A 41 32.38 9.36 -17.84
CA ALA A 41 33.80 9.73 -17.95
C ALA A 41 34.76 9.27 -16.84
N GLN A 42 34.37 8.89 -15.61
CA GLN A 42 35.37 8.35 -14.65
C GLN A 42 34.84 7.60 -13.40
N SER A 43 35.47 6.44 -13.15
CA SER A 43 35.63 5.68 -11.89
C SER A 43 34.65 5.94 -10.72
N ALA A 44 33.37 5.60 -10.91
CA ALA A 44 32.28 5.89 -9.96
C ALA A 44 32.08 4.85 -8.83
N LYS A 45 33.12 4.16 -8.33
CA LYS A 45 32.94 3.27 -7.15
C LYS A 45 33.25 3.97 -5.82
N THR A 46 34.26 4.83 -5.76
CA THR A 46 34.68 5.46 -4.48
C THR A 46 33.83 6.70 -4.14
N SER A 47 33.53 7.56 -5.12
CA SER A 47 32.73 8.78 -4.90
C SER A 47 31.27 8.50 -4.57
N ASN A 48 30.69 7.45 -5.17
CA ASN A 48 29.31 7.04 -4.90
C ASN A 48 29.13 6.55 -3.46
N ASN A 49 30.15 5.87 -2.90
CA ASN A 49 30.14 5.46 -1.50
C ASN A 49 30.15 6.65 -0.53
N ALA A 50 30.94 7.70 -0.82
CA ALA A 50 30.98 8.91 0.00
C ALA A 50 29.63 9.67 -0.03
N CYS A 51 28.97 9.75 -1.19
CA CYS A 51 27.63 10.32 -1.30
C CYS A 51 26.59 9.53 -0.48
N LEU A 52 26.60 8.19 -0.55
CA LEU A 52 25.71 7.36 0.26
C LEU A 52 25.95 7.56 1.76
N LYS A 53 27.20 7.57 2.21
CA LYS A 53 27.56 7.84 3.62
C LYS A 53 27.08 9.21 4.08
N LEU A 54 27.22 10.25 3.25
CA LEU A 54 26.72 11.58 3.55
C LEU A 54 25.19 11.59 3.74
N LEU A 55 24.46 10.89 2.86
CA LEU A 55 23.00 10.77 2.93
C LEU A 55 22.52 9.87 4.07
N GLN A 56 23.36 8.96 4.56
CA GLN A 56 23.08 8.13 5.72
C GLN A 56 23.31 8.85 7.06
N ARG A 57 23.80 10.10 7.07
CA ARG A 57 24.01 10.84 8.32
C ARG A 57 22.70 11.10 9.06
N GLU A 58 22.81 11.11 10.39
CA GLU A 58 21.70 11.34 11.34
C GLU A 58 20.82 12.54 10.98
N TRP A 59 21.39 13.62 10.41
CA TRP A 59 20.61 14.79 10.03
C TRP A 59 19.43 14.43 9.13
N PHE A 60 19.61 13.60 8.11
CA PHE A 60 18.55 13.18 7.18
C PHE A 60 17.52 12.23 7.81
N GLN A 61 17.84 11.64 8.96
CA GLN A 61 16.99 10.65 9.59
C GLN A 61 16.09 11.30 10.64
N ARG A 62 16.44 12.45 11.22
CA ARG A 62 15.70 13.06 12.33
C ARG A 62 14.39 13.71 11.87
N ILE A 63 13.29 13.47 12.59
CA ILE A 63 11.99 14.03 12.21
C ILE A 63 11.90 15.56 12.36
N TRP A 64 12.61 16.14 13.33
CA TRP A 64 12.58 17.58 13.58
C TRP A 64 13.16 18.41 12.43
N VAL A 65 14.07 17.85 11.61
CA VAL A 65 14.66 18.58 10.48
C VAL A 65 13.63 18.91 9.41
N LEU A 66 12.52 18.17 9.36
CA LEU A 66 11.46 18.39 8.40
C LEU A 66 10.83 19.77 8.57
N GLN A 67 10.67 20.26 9.82
CA GLN A 67 10.26 21.65 10.03
C GLN A 67 11.34 22.64 9.62
N GLU A 68 12.62 22.31 9.79
CA GLU A 68 13.73 23.21 9.45
C GLU A 68 13.76 23.52 7.95
N VAL A 69 13.61 22.49 7.11
CA VAL A 69 13.64 22.63 5.64
C VAL A 69 12.25 22.78 5.01
N GLY A 70 11.20 22.32 5.66
CA GLY A 70 9.83 22.31 5.14
C GLY A 70 9.13 23.67 5.14
N VAL A 71 9.65 24.65 5.89
CA VAL A 71 9.15 26.04 5.85
C VAL A 71 10.19 27.07 5.40
N ALA A 72 11.45 26.64 5.19
CA ALA A 72 12.53 27.51 4.76
C ALA A 72 12.32 28.04 3.33
N ARG A 73 12.66 29.30 3.07
CA ARG A 73 12.58 29.90 1.71
C ARG A 73 13.88 29.78 0.93
N CYS A 74 15.00 29.75 1.64
CA CYS A 74 16.33 29.60 1.06
C CYS A 74 17.13 28.61 1.91
N ILE A 75 17.65 27.56 1.26
CA ILE A 75 18.39 26.49 1.93
C ILE A 75 19.81 26.42 1.37
N SER A 76 20.79 26.34 2.27
CA SER A 76 22.19 26.07 1.94
C SER A 76 22.61 24.77 2.61
N MET A 77 23.09 23.81 1.81
CA MET A 77 23.65 22.55 2.29
C MET A 77 25.13 22.75 2.56
N MET A 78 25.62 22.39 3.75
CA MET A 78 27.01 22.57 4.14
C MET A 78 27.59 21.29 4.75
N CYS A 79 28.81 20.95 4.35
CA CYS A 79 29.61 19.87 4.95
C CYS A 79 31.09 20.28 4.97
N GLY A 80 31.67 20.39 6.17
CA GLY A 80 32.99 21.00 6.33
C GLY A 80 33.04 22.42 5.77
N SER A 81 34.00 22.72 4.89
CA SER A 81 34.13 24.04 4.25
C SER A 81 33.31 24.20 2.96
N VAL A 82 32.62 23.15 2.50
CA VAL A 82 31.88 23.18 1.24
C VAL A 82 30.42 23.54 1.48
N GLN A 83 29.92 24.49 0.68
CA GLN A 83 28.53 24.94 0.70
C GLN A 83 27.96 24.89 -0.71
N ILE A 84 26.74 24.37 -0.85
CA ILE A 84 25.99 24.40 -2.11
C ILE A 84 24.53 24.81 -1.87
N ASN A 85 23.86 25.31 -2.90
CA ASN A 85 22.44 25.65 -2.83
C ASN A 85 21.57 24.38 -2.70
N GLY A 86 20.50 24.43 -1.90
CA GLY A 86 19.60 23.31 -1.70
C GLY A 86 18.97 22.77 -2.99
N HIS A 87 18.64 23.63 -3.95
CA HIS A 87 18.13 23.20 -5.25
C HIS A 87 19.20 22.46 -6.06
N VAL A 88 20.44 22.96 -6.07
CA VAL A 88 21.58 22.30 -6.73
C VAL A 88 21.84 20.92 -6.09
N PHE A 89 21.70 20.82 -4.76
CA PHE A 89 21.74 19.53 -4.07
C PHE A 89 20.64 18.58 -4.56
N CYS A 90 19.38 19.03 -4.67
CA CYS A 90 18.27 18.22 -5.17
C CYS A 90 18.48 17.76 -6.63
N GLU A 91 18.94 18.64 -7.53
CA GLU A 91 19.19 18.28 -8.93
C GLU A 91 20.36 17.30 -9.08
N GLY A 92 21.42 17.47 -8.28
CA GLY A 92 22.53 16.53 -8.23
C GLY A 92 22.14 15.15 -7.69
N LEU A 93 21.24 15.11 -6.70
CA LEU A 93 20.62 13.85 -6.25
C LEU A 93 19.71 13.25 -7.33
N GLY A 94 19.02 14.10 -8.10
CA GLY A 94 18.39 13.81 -9.39
C GLY A 94 19.17 12.81 -10.22
N THR A 95 20.34 13.25 -10.63
CA THR A 95 21.27 12.48 -11.46
C THR A 95 21.83 11.26 -10.72
N LEU A 96 22.13 11.40 -9.42
CA LEU A 96 22.70 10.33 -8.60
C LEU A 96 21.73 9.16 -8.38
N GLY A 97 20.44 9.44 -8.21
CA GLY A 97 19.39 8.45 -7.95
C GLY A 97 19.17 7.46 -9.10
N TYR A 98 19.52 7.83 -10.34
CA TYR A 98 19.57 6.88 -11.46
C TYR A 98 20.69 5.84 -11.33
N SER A 99 21.75 6.17 -10.58
CA SER A 99 22.94 5.33 -10.42
C SER A 99 22.96 4.57 -9.09
N LEU A 100 22.20 5.02 -8.09
CA LEU A 100 22.23 4.49 -6.72
C LEU A 100 20.82 4.35 -6.15
N ASN A 101 20.59 3.24 -5.43
CA ASN A 101 19.41 3.08 -4.58
C ASN A 101 19.55 3.98 -3.35
N LEU A 102 19.03 5.21 -3.43
CA LEU A 102 19.08 6.16 -2.33
C LEU A 102 18.27 5.66 -1.12
N PRO A 103 18.67 6.02 0.12
CA PRO A 103 17.85 5.70 1.29
C PRO A 103 16.47 6.33 1.18
N ARG A 104 15.42 5.58 1.51
CA ARG A 104 14.01 6.04 1.40
C ARG A 104 13.73 7.30 2.21
N THR A 105 14.42 7.48 3.34
CA THR A 105 14.34 8.69 4.17
C THR A 105 14.77 9.97 3.45
N ILE A 106 15.55 9.87 2.37
CA ILE A 106 16.02 11.03 1.61
C ILE A 106 14.92 11.64 0.75
N HIS A 107 14.07 10.84 0.12
CA HIS A 107 13.08 11.34 -0.84
C HIS A 107 12.13 12.39 -0.22
N PRO A 108 11.54 12.15 0.98
CA PRO A 108 10.66 13.12 1.62
C PRO A 108 11.38 14.42 2.03
N VAL A 109 12.66 14.35 2.42
CA VAL A 109 13.46 15.55 2.77
C VAL A 109 13.81 16.34 1.52
N VAL A 110 14.24 15.68 0.44
CA VAL A 110 14.54 16.30 -0.85
C VAL A 110 13.32 17.00 -1.43
N HIS A 111 12.14 16.40 -1.29
CA HIS A 111 10.87 17.03 -1.65
C HIS A 111 10.67 18.38 -0.95
N LEU A 112 10.86 18.42 0.38
CA LEU A 112 10.75 19.66 1.16
C LEU A 112 11.81 20.70 0.77
N ILE A 113 13.04 20.28 0.50
CA ILE A 113 14.12 21.19 0.07
C ILE A 113 13.81 21.78 -1.31
N LYS A 114 13.37 20.96 -2.27
CA LYS A 114 13.02 21.40 -3.63
C LYS A 114 11.84 22.38 -3.62
N GLY A 115 10.89 22.18 -2.71
CA GLY A 115 9.76 23.08 -2.49
C GLY A 115 10.13 24.49 -2.02
N ALA A 116 11.30 24.69 -1.42
CA ALA A 116 11.71 25.98 -0.85
C ALA A 116 11.66 27.14 -1.85
N LEU A 117 12.03 26.89 -3.11
CA LEU A 117 12.04 27.90 -4.18
C LEU A 117 10.65 28.43 -4.55
N PHE A 118 9.59 27.66 -4.25
CA PHE A 118 8.22 28.02 -4.59
C PHE A 118 7.44 28.66 -3.44
N ARG A 119 8.06 28.79 -2.25
CA ARG A 119 7.43 29.40 -1.07
C ARG A 119 7.46 30.93 -1.20
N SER A 120 6.31 31.57 -0.99
CA SER A 120 6.20 33.04 -1.06
C SER A 120 7.13 33.71 -0.05
N SER A 121 7.84 34.76 -0.51
CA SER A 121 8.71 35.59 0.32
C SER A 121 7.96 36.71 1.05
N TYR A 122 6.79 37.10 0.55
CA TYR A 122 6.00 38.23 1.06
C TYR A 122 4.77 37.79 1.87
N GLU A 123 4.28 36.57 1.67
CA GLU A 123 3.25 35.95 2.51
C GLU A 123 3.87 34.75 3.24
N ILE A 124 3.86 34.81 4.57
CA ILE A 124 4.17 33.64 5.39
C ILE A 124 2.86 32.89 5.53
N ASP A 125 2.69 31.79 4.79
CA ASP A 125 1.56 30.91 5.01
C ASP A 125 1.58 30.47 6.49
N PRO A 126 0.55 30.81 7.29
CA PRO A 126 0.48 30.35 8.66
C PRO A 126 0.35 28.82 8.75
N ARG A 127 -0.02 28.15 7.66
CA ARG A 127 -0.34 26.72 7.60
C ARG A 127 0.48 26.00 6.54
N GLY A 128 0.56 24.68 6.66
CA GLY A 128 1.23 23.87 5.66
C GLY A 128 0.29 23.49 4.52
N THR A 129 0.74 22.59 3.64
CA THR A 129 -0.01 22.18 2.44
C THR A 129 -0.64 20.80 2.54
N HIS A 130 -0.33 20.04 3.60
CA HIS A 130 -0.73 18.63 3.75
C HIS A 130 -1.42 18.42 5.09
N THR A 131 -2.34 17.46 5.15
CA THR A 131 -2.97 17.00 6.40
C THR A 131 -1.96 16.24 7.28
N ILE A 132 -2.27 16.06 8.56
CA ILE A 132 -1.40 15.28 9.45
C ILE A 132 -1.27 13.81 9.00
N GLY A 133 -2.32 13.23 8.41
CA GLY A 133 -2.31 11.87 7.86
C GLY A 133 -1.30 11.72 6.71
N GLU A 134 -1.35 12.62 5.73
CA GLU A 134 -0.39 12.65 4.61
C GLU A 134 1.06 12.83 5.10
N LEU A 135 1.28 13.72 6.07
CA LEU A 135 2.61 13.91 6.64
C LEU A 135 3.10 12.65 7.37
N LEU A 136 2.23 11.98 8.11
CA LEU A 136 2.59 10.73 8.78
C LEU A 136 2.90 9.63 7.77
N ASP A 137 2.12 9.49 6.70
CA ASP A 137 2.40 8.55 5.61
C ASP A 137 3.79 8.80 5.02
N MET A 138 4.16 10.05 4.76
CA MET A 138 5.46 10.43 4.18
C MET A 138 6.63 10.28 5.15
N TYR A 139 6.45 10.57 6.44
CA TYR A 139 7.57 10.89 7.33
C TYR A 139 7.71 10.00 8.56
N HIS A 140 6.79 9.07 8.84
CA HIS A 140 6.83 8.28 10.07
C HIS A 140 8.12 7.44 10.26
N ASN A 141 8.86 7.14 9.20
CA ASN A 141 10.16 6.45 9.26
C ASN A 141 11.33 7.33 9.75
N HIS A 142 11.14 8.63 9.97
CA HIS A 142 12.18 9.53 10.52
C HIS A 142 12.34 9.37 12.03
N HIS A 143 13.57 9.25 12.50
CA HIS A 143 13.97 9.04 13.89
C HIS A 143 13.49 10.15 14.81
N ALA A 144 13.05 9.74 15.99
CA ALA A 144 12.70 10.60 17.10
C ALA A 144 13.19 9.96 18.40
N THR A 145 13.85 10.73 19.27
CA THR A 145 14.26 10.24 20.59
C THR A 145 13.06 10.04 21.50
N VAL A 146 12.07 10.94 21.40
CA VAL A 146 10.79 10.85 22.12
C VAL A 146 9.70 10.48 21.11
N MET A 147 8.94 9.42 21.38
CA MET A 147 7.93 8.93 20.43
C MET A 147 6.88 9.99 20.06
N HIS A 148 6.49 10.85 20.99
CA HIS A 148 5.59 11.99 20.74
C HIS A 148 6.01 12.88 19.57
N ASP A 149 7.32 13.04 19.36
CA ASP A 149 7.85 13.88 18.29
C ASP A 149 7.50 13.32 16.91
N LYS A 150 7.18 12.02 16.78
CA LYS A 150 6.67 11.42 15.54
C LYS A 150 5.42 12.13 15.02
N VAL A 151 4.61 12.69 15.91
CA VAL A 151 3.41 13.46 15.59
C VAL A 151 3.69 14.95 15.71
N TYR A 152 4.24 15.39 16.85
CA TYR A 152 4.37 16.81 17.15
C TYR A 152 5.36 17.55 16.25
N ALA A 153 6.39 16.87 15.73
CA ALA A 153 7.29 17.47 14.75
C ALA A 153 6.62 17.72 13.39
N LEU A 154 5.47 17.09 13.10
CA LEU A 154 4.77 17.26 11.82
C LEU A 154 3.66 18.32 11.89
N LEU A 155 3.14 18.65 13.08
CA LEU A 155 2.09 19.67 13.25
C LEU A 155 2.46 21.03 12.65
N GLY A 156 3.74 21.41 12.75
CA GLY A 156 4.25 22.65 12.16
C GLY A 156 4.24 22.67 10.63
N LEU A 157 4.03 21.53 9.96
CA LEU A 157 3.90 21.38 8.52
C LEU A 157 2.47 21.05 8.08
N SER A 158 1.54 20.87 9.02
CA SER A 158 0.14 20.54 8.70
C SER A 158 -0.62 21.78 8.22
N VAL A 159 -1.58 21.56 7.32
CA VAL A 159 -2.60 22.53 6.93
C VAL A 159 -3.65 22.73 8.03
N GLU A 160 -3.76 21.77 8.95
CA GLU A 160 -4.78 21.76 9.98
C GLU A 160 -4.35 22.57 11.20
N ASP A 161 -5.28 23.27 11.83
CA ASP A 161 -5.00 24.10 12.99
C ASP A 161 -4.83 23.23 14.25
N PRO A 162 -3.66 23.25 14.93
CA PRO A 162 -3.46 22.53 16.18
C PRO A 162 -4.46 22.90 17.28
N ASP A 163 -5.13 24.05 17.17
CA ASP A 163 -6.20 24.46 18.10
C ASP A 163 -7.56 23.83 17.79
N SER A 164 -7.77 23.42 16.54
CA SER A 164 -8.98 22.69 16.09
C SER A 164 -8.86 21.18 16.27
N ILE A 165 -7.64 20.68 16.44
CA ILE A 165 -7.33 19.27 16.60
C ILE A 165 -6.93 19.03 18.05
N ASP A 166 -7.47 18.01 18.72
CA ASP A 166 -7.04 17.59 20.07
C ASP A 166 -5.62 16.95 20.09
N LEU A 167 -4.71 17.46 19.25
CA LEU A 167 -3.32 17.01 19.05
C LEU A 167 -2.29 18.05 19.46
N LYS A 168 -2.63 19.03 20.30
CA LYS A 168 -1.64 19.99 20.82
C LYS A 168 -0.47 19.27 21.50
N PRO A 169 0.77 19.75 21.32
CA PRO A 169 1.93 19.19 22.00
C PRO A 169 1.76 19.12 23.52
N ASN A 170 1.61 17.91 24.05
CA ASN A 170 1.49 17.66 25.48
C ASN A 170 2.26 16.39 25.87
N TYR A 171 3.53 16.57 26.21
CA TYR A 171 4.43 15.48 26.62
C TYR A 171 4.07 14.85 27.98
N ARG A 172 3.04 15.36 28.68
CA ARG A 172 2.53 14.72 29.90
C ARG A 172 1.54 13.60 29.60
N LEU A 173 0.96 13.57 28.39
CA LEU A 173 0.10 12.46 27.98
C LEU A 173 0.95 11.23 27.68
N PRO A 174 0.51 10.03 28.08
CA PRO A 174 1.10 8.78 27.59
C PRO A 174 1.12 8.73 26.05
N TRP A 175 2.19 8.19 25.47
CA TRP A 175 2.34 8.12 24.00
C TRP A 175 1.18 7.38 23.32
N ASN A 176 0.69 6.29 23.93
CA ASN A 176 -0.43 5.52 23.38
C ASN A 176 -1.73 6.33 23.28
N ASP A 177 -1.95 7.30 24.18
CA ASP A 177 -3.10 8.20 24.12
C ASP A 177 -2.94 9.21 22.99
N VAL A 178 -1.71 9.73 22.79
CA VAL A 178 -1.39 10.60 21.64
C VAL A 178 -1.55 9.84 20.32
N LEU A 179 -1.09 8.60 20.24
CA LEU A 179 -1.27 7.74 19.06
C LEU A 179 -2.76 7.48 18.80
N LYS A 180 -3.55 7.23 19.85
CA LYS A 180 -4.99 7.00 19.75
C LYS A 180 -5.72 8.22 19.23
N ASN A 181 -5.45 9.40 19.79
CA ASN A 181 -6.05 10.65 19.32
C ASN A 181 -5.65 10.94 17.87
N THR A 182 -4.39 10.68 17.51
CA THR A 182 -3.91 10.85 16.14
C THR A 182 -4.64 9.92 15.19
N ALA A 183 -4.78 8.64 15.54
CA ALA A 183 -5.49 7.66 14.71
C ALA A 183 -6.97 8.00 14.56
N ILE A 184 -7.66 8.44 15.61
CA ILE A 184 -9.06 8.89 15.53
C ILE A 184 -9.22 10.07 14.57
N HIS A 185 -8.25 11.00 14.59
CA HIS A 185 -8.24 12.14 13.69
C HIS A 185 -7.97 11.74 12.22
N VAL A 186 -6.97 10.89 11.99
CA VAL A 186 -6.56 10.45 10.65
C VAL A 186 -7.57 9.51 10.00
N PHE A 187 -8.26 8.69 10.79
CA PHE A 187 -9.30 7.76 10.31
C PHE A 187 -10.68 8.20 10.80
N PRO A 188 -11.21 9.34 10.31
CA PRO A 188 -12.51 9.83 10.72
C PRO A 188 -13.60 8.85 10.24
N GLY A 189 -14.61 8.64 11.08
CA GLY A 189 -15.73 7.77 10.76
C GLY A 189 -16.12 6.86 11.91
N VAL A 190 -16.90 5.82 11.60
CA VAL A 190 -17.37 4.84 12.59
C VAL A 190 -16.31 3.76 12.79
N CYS A 191 -15.22 4.14 13.46
CA CYS A 191 -14.11 3.24 13.80
C CYS A 191 -13.87 3.19 15.31
N SER A 192 -13.41 2.04 15.78
CA SER A 192 -12.83 1.90 17.12
C SER A 192 -11.32 1.79 17.01
N VAL A 193 -10.61 2.44 17.93
CA VAL A 193 -9.15 2.51 17.95
C VAL A 193 -8.64 2.05 19.31
N GLU A 194 -7.74 1.07 19.29
CA GLU A 194 -7.04 0.53 20.46
C GLU A 194 -5.52 0.73 20.30
N THR A 195 -4.85 1.14 21.39
CA THR A 195 -3.41 1.43 21.43
C THR A 195 -2.81 0.99 22.75
N TRP A 196 -1.49 0.75 22.78
CA TRP A 196 -0.76 0.27 23.96
C TRP A 196 0.53 1.07 24.19
N PRO A 197 0.95 1.28 25.44
CA PRO A 197 2.18 2.01 25.76
C PRO A 197 3.47 1.40 25.16
N GLU A 198 3.53 0.07 25.05
CA GLU A 198 4.73 -0.68 24.70
C GLU A 198 4.94 -0.83 23.18
N VAL A 199 3.89 -0.63 22.39
CA VAL A 199 3.88 -0.92 20.95
C VAL A 199 3.43 0.32 20.16
N PRO A 200 4.21 0.81 19.18
CA PRO A 200 3.85 1.98 18.37
C PRO A 200 2.91 1.60 17.21
N VAL A 201 1.85 0.85 17.52
CA VAL A 201 0.85 0.36 16.58
C VAL A 201 -0.54 0.64 17.14
N ALA A 202 -1.42 1.18 16.29
CA ALA A 202 -2.84 1.29 16.56
C ALA A 202 -3.58 0.15 15.86
N VAL A 203 -4.51 -0.49 16.56
CA VAL A 203 -5.47 -1.44 15.97
C VAL A 203 -6.76 -0.68 15.72
N ILE A 204 -7.20 -0.67 14.47
CA ILE A 204 -8.37 0.06 13.99
C ILE A 204 -9.39 -0.95 13.48
N LYS A 205 -10.59 -0.95 14.07
CA LYS A 205 -11.71 -1.77 13.62
C LYS A 205 -12.78 -0.83 13.06
N GLY A 206 -13.15 -1.04 11.81
CA GLY A 206 -14.11 -0.20 11.11
C GLY A 206 -14.95 -1.01 10.14
N ARG A 207 -15.72 -0.30 9.32
CA ARG A 207 -16.49 -0.88 8.22
C ARG A 207 -16.46 0.07 7.04
N GLY A 208 -16.70 -0.44 5.85
CA GLY A 208 -16.52 0.33 4.63
C GLY A 208 -16.61 -0.51 3.37
N TRP A 209 -16.11 0.05 2.27
CA TRP A 209 -16.24 -0.51 0.94
C TRP A 209 -14.88 -0.80 0.30
N ILE A 210 -14.79 -1.95 -0.35
CA ILE A 210 -13.67 -2.31 -1.21
C ILE A 210 -13.85 -1.55 -2.51
N LEU A 211 -13.02 -0.55 -2.75
CA LEU A 211 -13.09 0.23 -3.98
C LEU A 211 -12.36 -0.46 -5.13
N GLY A 212 -11.36 -1.28 -4.83
CA GLY A 212 -10.58 -1.97 -5.86
C GLY A 212 -9.16 -2.28 -5.39
N TYR A 213 -8.22 -2.30 -6.32
CA TYR A 213 -6.81 -2.57 -6.03
C TYR A 213 -5.88 -1.70 -6.90
N VAL A 214 -4.62 -1.58 -6.47
CA VAL A 214 -3.55 -0.91 -7.19
C VAL A 214 -3.08 -1.83 -8.31
N ASP A 215 -3.32 -1.40 -9.54
CA ASP A 215 -3.02 -2.16 -10.75
C ASP A 215 -1.53 -2.09 -11.11
N SER A 216 -0.98 -0.88 -11.14
CA SER A 216 0.41 -0.61 -11.51
C SER A 216 0.97 0.59 -10.75
N VAL A 217 2.28 0.57 -10.49
CA VAL A 217 3.01 1.64 -9.80
C VAL A 217 4.10 2.20 -10.72
N GLU A 218 4.02 3.48 -11.03
CA GLU A 218 5.04 4.21 -11.79
C GLU A 218 5.98 4.96 -10.83
N GLU A 219 7.18 4.41 -10.63
CA GLU A 219 8.25 5.12 -9.93
C GLU A 219 9.03 6.01 -10.91
N SER A 220 8.99 7.33 -10.73
CA SER A 220 9.78 8.27 -11.53
C SER A 220 10.90 8.88 -10.68
N PRO A 221 12.18 8.61 -10.98
CA PRO A 221 13.31 9.10 -10.17
C PRO A 221 13.41 10.64 -10.12
N SER A 222 12.82 11.35 -11.08
CA SER A 222 12.87 12.81 -11.16
C SER A 222 11.80 13.53 -10.32
N ASN A 223 10.75 12.82 -9.91
CA ASN A 223 9.65 13.35 -9.10
C ASN A 223 9.88 13.06 -7.62
N TYR A 224 10.94 13.61 -7.05
CA TYR A 224 11.25 13.51 -5.62
C TYR A 224 10.04 13.91 -4.76
N GLY A 225 9.36 12.92 -4.21
CA GLY A 225 8.21 13.09 -3.33
C GLY A 225 6.86 12.72 -3.94
N TYR A 226 6.75 12.30 -5.20
CA TYR A 226 5.50 11.80 -5.76
C TYR A 226 5.64 10.40 -6.36
N GLN A 227 4.60 9.61 -6.22
CA GLN A 227 4.41 8.32 -6.88
C GLN A 227 3.11 8.35 -7.68
N ARG A 228 3.11 7.71 -8.84
CA ARG A 228 1.90 7.57 -9.65
C ARG A 228 1.45 6.14 -9.61
N ILE A 229 0.15 5.95 -9.39
CA ILE A 229 -0.45 4.62 -9.38
C ILE A 229 -1.67 4.61 -10.28
N ASN A 230 -1.95 3.45 -10.86
CA ASN A 230 -3.22 3.16 -11.50
C ASN A 230 -4.06 2.29 -10.58
N VAL A 231 -5.35 2.61 -10.47
CA VAL A 231 -6.31 1.89 -9.63
C VAL A 231 -7.34 1.24 -10.53
N ASN A 232 -7.54 -0.06 -10.33
CA ASN A 232 -8.64 -0.80 -10.94
C ASN A 232 -9.82 -0.85 -9.97
N TYR A 233 -10.95 -0.26 -10.39
CA TYR A 233 -12.15 -0.15 -9.57
C TYR A 233 -13.08 -1.36 -9.66
N SER A 234 -13.49 -1.83 -8.48
CA SER A 234 -14.54 -2.84 -8.31
C SER A 234 -15.89 -2.33 -8.83
N ASN A 235 -16.83 -3.24 -9.05
CA ASN A 235 -18.19 -2.86 -9.42
C ASN A 235 -18.85 -1.96 -8.36
N THR A 236 -18.56 -2.17 -7.08
CA THR A 236 -19.00 -1.32 -5.97
C THR A 236 -18.48 0.11 -6.12
N ALA A 237 -17.20 0.29 -6.44
CA ALA A 237 -16.65 1.63 -6.70
C ALA A 237 -17.23 2.28 -7.94
N ARG A 238 -17.52 1.52 -9.00
CA ARG A 238 -18.19 2.05 -10.21
C ARG A 238 -19.57 2.59 -9.87
N LEU A 239 -20.32 1.91 -8.99
CA LEU A 239 -21.63 2.39 -8.50
C LEU A 239 -21.52 3.66 -7.64
N LEU A 240 -20.43 3.79 -6.86
CA LEU A 240 -20.14 4.99 -6.07
C LEU A 240 -19.63 6.18 -6.90
N GLY A 241 -19.50 6.03 -8.23
CA GLY A 241 -18.93 7.07 -9.10
C GLY A 241 -17.41 7.22 -8.92
N GLY A 242 -16.72 6.19 -8.43
CA GLY A 242 -15.31 6.31 -8.01
C GLY A 242 -14.35 6.78 -9.10
N LYS A 243 -14.59 6.38 -10.36
CA LYS A 243 -13.81 6.88 -11.51
C LYS A 243 -14.03 8.37 -11.75
N ASP A 244 -15.21 8.90 -11.51
CA ASP A 244 -15.51 10.31 -11.69
C ASP A 244 -14.96 11.15 -10.54
N ILE A 245 -14.95 10.60 -9.32
CA ILE A 245 -14.49 11.29 -8.10
C ILE A 245 -12.96 11.30 -8.00
N TRP A 246 -12.33 10.13 -8.08
CA TRP A 246 -10.89 9.98 -7.84
C TRP A 246 -10.08 9.77 -9.13
N GLY A 247 -10.73 9.33 -10.22
CA GLY A 247 -10.05 8.93 -11.46
C GLY A 247 -9.27 7.64 -11.33
N THR A 248 -8.75 7.11 -12.42
CA THR A 248 -8.00 5.83 -12.43
C THR A 248 -6.51 6.01 -12.19
N ARG A 249 -5.93 7.17 -12.58
CA ARG A 249 -4.53 7.49 -12.36
C ARG A 249 -4.40 8.49 -11.22
N TRP A 250 -3.77 8.08 -10.14
CA TRP A 250 -3.54 8.89 -8.94
C TRP A 250 -2.09 9.36 -8.90
N THR A 251 -1.88 10.58 -8.42
CA THR A 251 -0.55 11.09 -8.06
C THR A 251 -0.56 11.32 -6.56
N LEU A 252 0.15 10.47 -5.84
CA LEU A 252 0.23 10.50 -4.38
C LEU A 252 1.59 11.02 -3.96
N GLN A 253 1.69 11.55 -2.74
CA GLN A 253 2.99 11.75 -2.13
C GLN A 253 3.70 10.40 -1.97
N ALA A 254 5.02 10.39 -2.06
CA ALA A 254 5.83 9.22 -1.76
C ALA A 254 5.64 8.85 -0.28
N SER A 255 4.96 7.74 -0.02
CA SER A 255 4.77 7.20 1.32
C SER A 255 6.07 6.57 1.80
N ALA A 256 6.27 6.55 3.11
CA ALA A 256 7.42 5.90 3.73
C ALA A 256 7.35 4.37 3.56
N GLU A 257 6.13 3.82 3.46
CA GLU A 257 5.88 2.44 3.03
C GLU A 257 5.64 2.39 1.52
N SER A 258 6.14 1.35 0.85
CA SER A 258 5.96 1.22 -0.60
C SER A 258 4.56 0.79 -0.94
N ILE A 259 3.91 1.53 -1.83
CA ILE A 259 2.74 1.03 -2.55
C ILE A 259 3.21 -0.04 -3.53
N ARG A 260 2.48 -1.15 -3.60
CA ARG A 260 2.74 -2.28 -4.49
C ARG A 260 1.50 -2.63 -5.29
N GLU A 261 1.71 -3.25 -6.44
CA GLU A 261 0.65 -3.85 -7.25
C GLU A 261 -0.09 -4.91 -6.42
N GLY A 262 -1.41 -4.92 -6.48
CA GLY A 262 -2.28 -5.76 -5.66
C GLY A 262 -2.60 -5.19 -4.26
N ASN A 263 -2.04 -4.04 -3.84
CA ASN A 263 -2.54 -3.35 -2.65
C ASN A 263 -4.02 -2.97 -2.82
N ILE A 264 -4.79 -3.06 -1.75
CA ILE A 264 -6.25 -2.89 -1.80
C ILE A 264 -6.58 -1.42 -1.54
N VAL A 265 -7.52 -0.88 -2.32
CA VAL A 265 -8.07 0.45 -2.12
C VAL A 265 -9.39 0.31 -1.37
N TYR A 266 -9.47 0.94 -0.20
CA TYR A 266 -10.58 0.76 0.73
C TYR A 266 -11.12 2.10 1.24
N LEU A 267 -12.43 2.26 1.31
CA LEU A 267 -13.06 3.48 1.84
C LEU A 267 -13.78 3.18 3.15
N LEU A 268 -13.32 3.78 4.24
CA LEU A 268 -13.99 3.70 5.54
C LEU A 268 -15.33 4.45 5.52
N GLN A 269 -16.32 3.88 6.21
CA GLN A 269 -17.62 4.49 6.39
C GLN A 269 -17.52 5.83 7.14
N GLY A 270 -17.86 6.92 6.46
CA GLY A 270 -17.79 8.28 6.99
C GLY A 270 -16.46 8.98 6.76
N ALA A 271 -15.48 8.32 6.16
CA ALA A 271 -14.21 8.95 5.79
C ALA A 271 -14.36 9.74 4.48
N PRO A 272 -13.64 10.88 4.32
CA PRO A 272 -13.71 11.71 3.13
C PRO A 272 -12.89 11.19 1.95
N SER A 273 -11.95 10.27 2.20
CA SER A 273 -10.99 9.77 1.21
C SER A 273 -10.71 8.28 1.41
N PRO A 274 -10.34 7.56 0.34
CA PRO A 274 -9.93 6.17 0.45
C PRO A 274 -8.54 6.02 1.08
N LEU A 275 -8.28 4.80 1.52
CA LEU A 275 -7.04 4.29 2.08
C LEU A 275 -6.42 3.29 1.11
N ILE A 276 -5.10 3.11 1.20
CA ILE A 276 -4.40 1.97 0.57
C ILE A 276 -3.92 1.06 1.69
N ILE A 277 -4.35 -0.19 1.63
CA ILE A 277 -4.09 -1.22 2.64
C ILE A 277 -3.43 -2.43 2.00
N GLU A 278 -2.63 -3.12 2.78
CA GLU A 278 -1.96 -4.37 2.40
C GLU A 278 -2.48 -5.51 3.28
N LEU A 279 -2.75 -6.67 2.69
CA LEU A 279 -3.06 -7.88 3.44
C LEU A 279 -1.81 -8.32 4.22
N CYS A 280 -1.95 -8.65 5.50
CA CYS A 280 -0.89 -9.13 6.35
C CYS A 280 -1.40 -10.36 7.12
N ASN A 281 -1.32 -11.52 6.48
CA ASN A 281 -1.80 -12.80 7.01
C ASN A 281 -3.30 -12.77 7.37
N ASP A 282 -3.66 -12.32 8.57
CA ASP A 282 -5.00 -12.41 9.15
C ASP A 282 -5.66 -11.05 9.40
N HIS A 283 -5.01 -9.95 9.01
CA HIS A 283 -5.51 -8.58 9.13
C HIS A 283 -4.93 -7.72 8.01
N PHE A 284 -5.28 -6.44 7.96
CA PHE A 284 -4.72 -5.48 7.00
C PHE A 284 -3.77 -4.51 7.68
N THR A 285 -2.76 -4.01 6.97
CA THR A 285 -1.90 -2.90 7.42
C THR A 285 -2.16 -1.67 6.54
N VAL A 286 -2.26 -0.49 7.14
CA VAL A 286 -2.41 0.76 6.39
C VAL A 286 -1.06 1.19 5.80
N ILE A 287 -1.00 1.35 4.47
CA ILE A 287 0.16 1.83 3.72
C ILE A 287 0.05 3.33 3.41
N VAL A 288 -1.16 3.78 3.07
CA VAL A 288 -1.52 5.18 2.88
C VAL A 288 -2.83 5.44 3.62
N SER A 289 -2.78 6.36 4.57
CA SER A 289 -3.90 6.75 5.41
C SER A 289 -4.76 7.86 4.81
N THR A 290 -4.25 8.64 3.85
CA THR A 290 -5.03 9.73 3.23
C THR A 290 -4.67 9.88 1.76
N VAL A 291 -5.68 9.74 0.88
CA VAL A 291 -5.55 9.99 -0.55
C VAL A 291 -6.19 11.35 -0.90
N PRO A 292 -5.44 12.33 -1.42
CA PRO A 292 -5.98 13.64 -1.74
C PRO A 292 -7.00 13.57 -2.88
N LEU A 293 -8.10 14.32 -2.74
CA LEU A 293 -9.11 14.49 -3.78
C LEU A 293 -8.55 15.28 -4.97
N ARG A 294 -9.07 15.02 -6.19
CA ARG A 294 -8.68 15.78 -7.38
C ARG A 294 -9.02 17.28 -7.21
N PRO A 295 -8.10 18.21 -7.54
CA PRO A 295 -8.40 19.63 -7.58
C PRO A 295 -9.54 19.90 -8.58
N GLY A 296 -10.69 20.38 -8.10
CA GLY A 296 -11.88 20.67 -8.91
C GLY A 296 -13.09 19.76 -8.65
N GLY A 297 -12.95 18.69 -7.85
CA GLY A 297 -14.07 17.89 -7.38
C GLY A 297 -14.83 18.57 -6.24
N ASN A 298 -15.73 19.49 -6.55
CA ASN A 298 -16.72 19.99 -5.57
C ASN A 298 -17.78 18.90 -5.32
N ILE A 299 -17.42 17.83 -4.61
CA ILE A 299 -18.38 16.82 -4.16
C ILE A 299 -18.08 16.50 -2.71
N LYS A 300 -18.90 17.05 -1.81
CA LYS A 300 -19.04 16.52 -0.45
C LYS A 300 -19.81 15.20 -0.57
N PHE A 301 -19.13 14.09 -0.35
CA PHE A 301 -19.82 12.84 -0.03
C PHE A 301 -20.47 13.07 1.36
N PRO A 302 -21.81 13.16 1.53
CA PRO A 302 -22.87 12.39 0.86
C PRO A 302 -24.13 13.22 0.48
N ASP A 303 -24.06 14.20 -0.43
CA ASP A 303 -25.28 14.92 -0.88
C ASP A 303 -25.91 14.38 -2.18
N ILE A 304 -25.31 13.37 -2.81
CA ILE A 304 -25.78 12.82 -4.09
C ILE A 304 -25.76 11.30 -4.03
N MET A 305 -26.74 10.66 -3.38
CA MET A 305 -26.99 9.23 -3.60
C MET A 305 -28.51 9.00 -3.75
N PRO A 306 -29.00 8.51 -4.90
CA PRO A 306 -30.38 8.09 -5.07
C PRO A 306 -30.76 6.97 -4.10
N VAL A 307 -31.94 7.09 -3.47
CA VAL A 307 -32.46 6.17 -2.43
C VAL A 307 -32.46 4.69 -2.85
N GLN A 308 -32.53 4.37 -4.15
CA GLN A 308 -32.50 2.99 -4.65
C GLN A 308 -31.08 2.37 -4.69
N GLN A 309 -30.02 3.18 -4.78
CA GLN A 309 -28.63 2.69 -4.74
C GLN A 309 -28.16 2.42 -3.30
N ASN A 310 -28.80 3.03 -2.29
CA ASN A 310 -28.46 2.83 -0.88
C ASN A 310 -28.55 1.36 -0.43
N PHE A 311 -29.50 0.58 -0.94
CA PHE A 311 -29.69 -0.81 -0.52
C PHE A 311 -28.56 -1.73 -0.98
N LEU A 312 -28.22 -1.70 -2.28
CA LEU A 312 -27.12 -2.52 -2.84
C LEU A 312 -25.75 -2.14 -2.25
N ILE A 313 -25.56 -0.85 -1.93
CA ILE A 313 -24.32 -0.35 -1.34
C ILE A 313 -24.21 -0.74 0.15
N GLN A 314 -25.33 -0.80 0.89
CA GLN A 314 -25.34 -1.26 2.28
C GLN A 314 -25.01 -2.75 2.40
N ASP A 315 -25.49 -3.59 1.48
CA ASP A 315 -25.17 -5.03 1.47
C ASP A 315 -23.71 -5.32 1.10
N SER A 316 -23.00 -4.35 0.51
CA SER A 316 -21.58 -4.47 0.14
C SER A 316 -20.60 -3.98 1.22
N ILE A 317 -21.09 -3.55 2.38
CA ILE A 317 -20.23 -3.09 3.47
C ILE A 317 -19.50 -4.27 4.09
N SER A 318 -18.18 -4.17 4.20
CA SER A 318 -17.34 -5.20 4.82
C SER A 318 -16.78 -4.66 6.13
N ASP A 319 -16.80 -5.48 7.18
CA ASP A 319 -16.02 -5.20 8.39
C ASP A 319 -14.52 -5.26 8.05
N ILE A 320 -13.71 -4.42 8.67
CA ILE A 320 -12.26 -4.38 8.44
C ILE A 320 -11.49 -4.24 9.75
N TYR A 321 -10.36 -4.94 9.82
CA TYR A 321 -9.43 -4.93 10.94
C TYR A 321 -8.06 -4.53 10.39
N MET A 322 -7.58 -3.37 10.83
CA MET A 322 -6.35 -2.77 10.32
C MET A 322 -5.37 -2.50 11.44
N THR A 323 -4.09 -2.61 11.15
CA THR A 323 -3.01 -2.04 11.95
C THR A 323 -2.49 -0.78 11.27
N TRP A 324 -2.19 0.24 12.07
CA TRP A 324 -1.51 1.43 11.61
C TRP A 324 -0.30 1.68 12.48
N LYS A 325 0.89 1.64 11.87
CA LYS A 325 2.16 1.66 12.55
C LYS A 325 2.86 3.00 12.34
N ILE A 326 3.31 3.61 13.43
CA ILE A 326 4.18 4.79 13.40
C ILE A 326 5.55 4.33 13.91
N SER A 327 6.32 3.64 13.05
CA SER A 327 7.51 2.88 13.49
C SER A 327 8.61 3.73 14.10
N SER A 328 9.28 3.20 15.13
CA SER A 328 10.69 3.50 15.43
C SER A 328 11.56 2.89 14.33
N ALA A 329 12.61 3.60 13.93
CA ALA A 329 13.49 3.17 12.85
C ALA A 329 14.57 2.15 13.28
N ASP A 330 14.47 1.64 14.50
CA ASP A 330 15.38 0.62 14.98
C ASP A 330 15.06 -0.75 14.38
N LYS A 331 16.00 -1.22 13.56
CA LYS A 331 16.31 -2.62 13.26
C LYS A 331 15.15 -3.47 12.74
N GLU A 332 14.95 -3.46 11.43
CA GLU A 332 14.54 -4.69 10.76
C GLU A 332 15.07 -4.69 9.32
N ASN A 333 16.30 -5.15 9.17
CA ASN A 333 16.85 -5.68 7.91
C ASN A 333 16.14 -6.99 7.47
N ASN A 334 14.95 -7.30 7.98
CA ASN A 334 14.15 -8.44 7.57
C ASN A 334 13.01 -7.97 6.66
N CYS A 335 13.38 -7.48 5.47
CA CYS A 335 12.45 -7.18 4.39
C CYS A 335 11.66 -8.42 3.91
N GLY A 336 12.05 -9.64 4.31
CA GLY A 336 11.42 -10.88 3.86
C GLY A 336 10.35 -11.50 4.76
N LEU A 337 10.17 -11.07 6.02
CA LEU A 337 9.32 -11.77 7.01
C LEU A 337 8.28 -10.89 7.73
N ARG A 338 8.15 -9.61 7.37
CA ARG A 338 7.15 -8.72 7.98
C ARG A 338 5.71 -9.10 7.62
N TYR A 339 5.53 -9.69 6.44
CA TYR A 339 4.27 -9.87 5.73
C TYR A 339 3.45 -11.11 6.14
N GLN A 340 3.94 -11.89 7.10
CA GLN A 340 3.31 -13.15 7.54
C GLN A 340 2.97 -13.16 9.04
N ARG A 341 3.10 -12.01 9.71
CA ARG A 341 2.87 -11.90 11.14
C ARG A 341 1.39 -11.78 11.45
N GLU A 342 0.85 -12.75 12.18
CA GLU A 342 -0.51 -12.65 12.73
C GLU A 342 -0.66 -11.40 13.59
N LEU A 343 -1.88 -10.85 13.68
CA LEU A 343 -2.17 -9.65 14.47
C LEU A 343 -1.63 -9.73 15.91
N ILE A 344 -1.75 -10.88 16.57
CA ILE A 344 -1.25 -11.08 17.94
C ILE A 344 0.28 -11.04 18.03
N SER A 345 0.99 -11.34 16.95
CA SER A 345 2.45 -11.22 16.90
C SER A 345 2.90 -9.77 16.68
N VAL A 346 2.08 -8.97 15.99
CA VAL A 346 2.31 -7.53 15.80
C VAL A 346 1.99 -6.77 17.09
N VAL A 347 0.94 -7.17 17.80
CA VAL A 347 0.51 -6.56 19.06
C VAL A 347 0.23 -7.66 20.10
N PRO A 348 1.25 -8.11 20.87
CA PRO A 348 1.11 -9.19 21.85
C PRO A 348 0.09 -8.95 22.95
N HIS A 349 -0.18 -7.68 23.27
CA HIS A 349 -1.14 -7.26 24.29
C HIS A 349 -2.58 -7.15 23.76
N TYR A 350 -2.79 -7.35 22.46
CA TYR A 350 -4.12 -7.36 21.88
C TYR A 350 -4.84 -8.64 22.30
N GLN A 351 -6.02 -8.47 22.89
CA GLN A 351 -6.87 -9.57 23.32
C GLN A 351 -8.19 -9.50 22.56
N GLU A 352 -8.57 -10.62 21.95
CA GLU A 352 -9.86 -10.78 21.29
C GLU A 352 -10.47 -12.13 21.67
N LYS A 353 -11.80 -12.18 21.76
CA LYS A 353 -12.51 -13.44 21.99
C LYS A 353 -12.40 -14.32 20.74
N ALA A 354 -12.49 -15.63 20.92
CA ALA A 354 -12.50 -16.57 19.78
C ALA A 354 -13.59 -16.25 18.75
N SER A 355 -14.75 -15.77 19.19
CA SER A 355 -15.83 -15.31 18.31
C SER A 355 -15.47 -14.06 17.50
N GLU A 356 -14.66 -13.16 18.04
CA GLU A 356 -14.21 -11.93 17.36
C GLU A 356 -13.09 -12.27 16.37
N LYS A 357 -12.16 -13.15 16.75
CA LYS A 357 -11.16 -13.71 15.83
C LYS A 357 -11.81 -14.37 14.62
N ALA A 358 -12.84 -15.19 14.83
CA ALA A 358 -13.58 -15.85 13.75
C ALA A 358 -14.26 -14.83 12.81
N LYS A 359 -14.88 -13.77 13.37
CA LYS A 359 -15.46 -12.68 12.57
C LYS A 359 -14.39 -11.98 11.74
N ARG A 360 -13.25 -11.65 12.35
CA ARG A 360 -12.12 -11.01 11.66
C ARG A 360 -11.61 -11.84 10.49
N LEU A 361 -11.33 -13.13 10.71
CA LEU A 361 -10.87 -14.04 9.65
C LEU A 361 -11.90 -14.15 8.52
N HIS A 362 -13.19 -14.23 8.87
CA HIS A 362 -14.26 -14.24 7.88
C HIS A 362 -14.31 -12.95 7.06
N SER A 363 -14.23 -11.78 7.69
CA SER A 363 -14.22 -10.48 7.00
C SER A 363 -13.00 -10.32 6.08
N VAL A 364 -11.82 -10.74 6.54
CA VAL A 364 -10.60 -10.74 5.71
C VAL A 364 -10.76 -11.65 4.51
N SER A 365 -11.28 -12.87 4.71
CA SER A 365 -11.55 -13.83 3.62
C SER A 365 -12.49 -13.25 2.57
N LEU A 366 -13.55 -12.54 2.96
CA LEU A 366 -14.48 -11.89 2.03
C LEU A 366 -13.80 -10.77 1.21
N ILE A 367 -12.97 -9.95 1.86
CA ILE A 367 -12.25 -8.88 1.16
C ILE A 367 -11.25 -9.47 0.15
N VAL A 368 -10.48 -10.47 0.57
CA VAL A 368 -9.50 -11.16 -0.28
C VAL A 368 -10.19 -11.87 -1.44
N GLU A 369 -11.31 -12.56 -1.19
CA GLU A 369 -12.11 -13.20 -2.24
C GLU A 369 -12.57 -12.18 -3.28
N ALA A 370 -13.14 -11.05 -2.85
CA ALA A 370 -13.61 -10.01 -3.76
C ALA A 370 -12.46 -9.42 -4.60
N THR A 371 -11.30 -9.18 -3.97
CA THR A 371 -10.10 -8.69 -4.67
C THR A 371 -9.58 -9.72 -5.69
N ILE A 372 -9.47 -11.00 -5.31
CA ILE A 372 -9.02 -12.04 -6.23
C ILE A 372 -9.98 -12.16 -7.41
N ILE A 373 -11.29 -12.24 -7.18
CA ILE A 373 -12.28 -12.33 -8.26
C ILE A 373 -12.11 -11.17 -9.25
N GLN A 374 -11.92 -9.94 -8.76
CA GLN A 374 -11.67 -8.79 -9.62
C GLN A 374 -10.39 -8.93 -10.45
N ILE A 375 -9.29 -9.40 -9.83
CA ILE A 375 -8.02 -9.65 -10.54
C ILE A 375 -8.22 -10.70 -11.64
N LEU A 376 -9.00 -11.76 -11.39
CA LEU A 376 -9.23 -12.83 -12.37
C LEU A 376 -10.07 -12.40 -13.59
N GLU A 377 -10.74 -11.24 -13.55
CA GLU A 377 -11.47 -10.69 -14.69
C GLU A 377 -10.55 -9.95 -15.68
N GLU A 378 -9.34 -9.60 -15.27
CA GLU A 378 -8.39 -8.81 -16.07
C GLU A 378 -7.47 -9.67 -16.96
N GLU A 379 -6.88 -9.05 -17.98
CA GLU A 379 -5.94 -9.74 -18.88
C GLU A 379 -4.57 -9.99 -18.21
N ASP A 380 -4.06 -8.99 -17.47
CA ASP A 380 -2.80 -9.01 -16.75
C ASP A 380 -3.05 -9.29 -15.26
N TRP A 381 -3.39 -10.53 -14.93
CA TRP A 381 -3.78 -10.96 -13.57
C TRP A 381 -2.65 -11.61 -12.77
N GLU A 382 -1.59 -12.05 -13.44
CA GLU A 382 -0.66 -13.06 -12.93
C GLU A 382 0.20 -12.54 -11.76
N ASP A 383 0.73 -11.33 -11.86
CA ASP A 383 1.61 -10.74 -10.85
C ASP A 383 0.81 -10.25 -9.62
N GLN A 384 -0.35 -9.64 -9.86
CA GLN A 384 -1.25 -9.19 -8.79
C GLN A 384 -1.83 -10.38 -8.02
N LEU A 385 -2.21 -11.47 -8.71
CA LEU A 385 -2.68 -12.68 -8.01
C LEU A 385 -1.55 -13.28 -7.17
N ARG A 386 -0.36 -13.48 -7.74
CA ARG A 386 0.79 -14.00 -7.00
C ARG A 386 1.08 -13.19 -5.75
N TYR A 387 1.08 -11.86 -5.87
CA TYR A 387 1.34 -10.99 -4.75
C TYR A 387 0.29 -11.12 -3.65
N VAL A 388 -1.01 -11.06 -3.99
CA VAL A 388 -2.10 -11.20 -3.00
C VAL A 388 -2.02 -12.57 -2.32
N LEU A 389 -1.78 -13.65 -3.07
CA LEU A 389 -1.64 -14.99 -2.51
C LEU A 389 -0.47 -15.08 -1.53
N GLN A 390 0.70 -14.52 -1.87
CA GLN A 390 1.86 -14.50 -0.98
C GLN A 390 1.59 -13.81 0.37
N GLN A 391 0.65 -12.85 0.39
CA GLN A 391 0.23 -12.16 1.61
C GLN A 391 -0.82 -12.95 2.42
N CYS A 392 -1.51 -13.92 1.81
CA CYS A 392 -2.41 -14.82 2.51
C CYS A 392 -1.59 -15.75 3.41
N GLY A 393 -1.82 -15.70 4.72
CA GLY A 393 -1.21 -16.69 5.61
C GLY A 393 -1.97 -18.00 5.66
N GLU A 394 -1.39 -19.00 6.32
CA GLU A 394 -1.94 -20.36 6.44
C GLU A 394 -3.35 -20.40 7.06
N SER A 395 -3.73 -19.36 7.82
CA SER A 395 -5.05 -19.25 8.44
C SER A 395 -6.17 -18.90 7.45
N LEU A 396 -5.86 -18.42 6.25
CA LEU A 396 -6.85 -18.04 5.25
C LEU A 396 -7.01 -19.13 4.19
N SER A 397 -8.18 -19.77 4.18
CA SER A 397 -8.60 -20.63 3.08
C SER A 397 -9.15 -19.81 1.92
N ILE A 398 -8.88 -20.24 0.68
CA ILE A 398 -9.62 -19.76 -0.48
C ILE A 398 -11.03 -20.36 -0.51
N SER A 399 -12.01 -19.59 -0.99
CA SER A 399 -13.39 -20.08 -1.08
C SER A 399 -13.63 -20.87 -2.37
N GLU A 400 -14.64 -21.75 -2.34
CA GLU A 400 -15.12 -22.46 -3.54
C GLU A 400 -15.51 -21.49 -4.66
N ASN A 401 -16.04 -20.31 -4.31
CA ASN A 401 -16.51 -19.33 -5.28
C ASN A 401 -15.35 -18.77 -6.12
N VAL A 402 -14.20 -18.44 -5.51
CA VAL A 402 -13.01 -18.02 -6.26
C VAL A 402 -12.57 -19.11 -7.25
N VAL A 403 -12.55 -20.37 -6.82
CA VAL A 403 -12.17 -21.49 -7.68
C VAL A 403 -13.18 -21.72 -8.81
N LYS A 404 -14.48 -21.53 -8.55
CA LYS A 404 -15.52 -21.56 -9.59
C LYS A 404 -15.32 -20.46 -10.62
N VAL A 405 -15.02 -19.23 -10.20
CA VAL A 405 -14.72 -18.11 -11.11
C VAL A 405 -13.48 -18.42 -11.96
N ALA A 406 -12.42 -18.94 -11.35
CA ALA A 406 -11.22 -19.37 -12.06
C ALA A 406 -11.53 -20.47 -13.09
N ALA A 407 -12.33 -21.47 -12.72
CA ALA A 407 -12.74 -22.55 -13.62
C ALA A 407 -13.64 -22.05 -14.77
N ALA A 408 -14.41 -20.98 -14.57
CA ALA A 408 -15.24 -20.35 -15.60
C ALA A 408 -14.45 -19.43 -16.54
N ASN A 409 -13.21 -19.06 -16.19
CA ASN A 409 -12.40 -18.16 -17.01
C ASN A 409 -11.96 -18.86 -18.31
N GLN A 410 -12.46 -18.36 -19.44
CA GLN A 410 -12.24 -18.97 -20.76
C GLN A 410 -10.83 -18.71 -21.32
N LYS A 411 -10.20 -17.59 -20.93
CA LYS A 411 -8.89 -17.18 -21.46
C LYS A 411 -7.74 -17.84 -20.72
N ASN A 412 -7.78 -17.78 -19.39
CA ASN A 412 -6.64 -18.10 -18.52
C ASN A 412 -6.96 -19.15 -17.43
N GLY A 413 -8.16 -19.75 -17.43
CA GLY A 413 -8.64 -20.59 -16.33
C GLY A 413 -7.69 -21.71 -15.91
N SER A 414 -7.02 -22.39 -16.86
CA SER A 414 -6.05 -23.45 -16.52
C SER A 414 -4.83 -22.92 -15.76
N LYS A 415 -4.27 -21.78 -16.17
CA LYS A 415 -3.15 -21.13 -15.47
C LYS A 415 -3.54 -20.62 -14.09
N ILE A 416 -4.73 -20.01 -13.97
CA ILE A 416 -5.25 -19.51 -12.70
C ILE A 416 -5.43 -20.67 -11.72
N ILE A 417 -6.12 -21.74 -12.14
CA ILE A 417 -6.34 -22.92 -11.31
C ILE A 417 -5.01 -23.55 -10.89
N GLN A 418 -4.02 -23.63 -11.79
CA GLN A 418 -2.68 -24.12 -11.45
C GLN A 418 -2.04 -23.29 -10.32
N GLN A 419 -2.01 -21.95 -10.43
CA GLN A 419 -1.40 -21.11 -9.40
C GLN A 419 -2.13 -21.20 -8.05
N LEU A 420 -3.46 -21.21 -8.06
CA LEU A 420 -4.24 -21.39 -6.84
C LEU A 420 -3.94 -22.74 -6.18
N ARG A 421 -3.83 -23.82 -6.95
CA ARG A 421 -3.45 -25.14 -6.42
C ARG A 421 -2.03 -25.15 -5.86
N GLU A 422 -1.06 -24.56 -6.57
CA GLU A 422 0.34 -24.51 -6.12
C GLU A 422 0.47 -23.79 -4.78
N HIS A 423 -0.34 -22.75 -4.54
CA HIS A 423 -0.34 -22.01 -3.29
C HIS A 423 -1.09 -22.73 -2.16
N PHE A 424 -2.30 -23.25 -2.41
CA PHE A 424 -3.15 -23.81 -1.36
C PHE A 424 -2.95 -25.32 -1.12
N GLY A 425 -2.30 -26.04 -2.04
CA GLY A 425 -2.00 -27.46 -1.91
C GLY A 425 -3.24 -28.28 -1.51
N ASP A 426 -3.13 -29.01 -0.39
CA ASP A 426 -4.21 -29.87 0.14
C ASP A 426 -5.44 -29.10 0.61
N SER A 427 -5.32 -27.79 0.89
CA SER A 427 -6.45 -26.93 1.28
C SER A 427 -7.24 -26.39 0.08
N PHE A 428 -6.84 -26.72 -1.15
CA PHE A 428 -7.52 -26.26 -2.36
C PHE A 428 -8.96 -26.83 -2.44
N PRO A 429 -10.00 -25.98 -2.47
CA PRO A 429 -11.38 -26.44 -2.42
C PRO A 429 -11.81 -26.95 -3.80
N ILE A 430 -11.97 -28.27 -3.91
CA ILE A 430 -12.52 -28.92 -5.10
C ILE A 430 -13.90 -29.51 -4.78
N SER A 431 -14.94 -28.95 -5.42
CA SER A 431 -16.33 -29.38 -5.27
C SER A 431 -16.91 -29.88 -6.59
N GLU A 432 -18.03 -30.60 -6.55
CA GLU A 432 -18.77 -31.00 -7.77
C GLU A 432 -19.09 -29.77 -8.65
N ASN A 433 -19.45 -28.64 -8.04
CA ASN A 433 -19.79 -27.42 -8.79
C ASN A 433 -18.57 -26.85 -9.52
N VAL A 434 -17.39 -26.85 -8.89
CA VAL A 434 -16.15 -26.43 -9.55
C VAL A 434 -15.88 -27.31 -10.77
N VAL A 435 -15.97 -28.63 -10.60
CA VAL A 435 -15.70 -29.57 -11.69
C VAL A 435 -16.74 -29.46 -12.80
N LYS A 436 -18.02 -29.26 -12.45
CA LYS A 436 -19.10 -29.02 -13.41
C LYS A 436 -18.84 -27.77 -14.26
N VAL A 437 -18.39 -26.68 -13.64
CA VAL A 437 -18.04 -25.44 -14.36
C VAL A 437 -16.83 -25.66 -15.26
N ALA A 438 -15.79 -26.34 -14.78
CA ALA A 438 -14.62 -26.69 -15.59
C ALA A 438 -15.00 -27.55 -16.81
N ALA A 439 -15.89 -28.54 -16.63
CA ALA A 439 -16.37 -29.42 -17.69
C ALA A 439 -17.19 -28.68 -18.76
N ALA A 440 -17.91 -27.63 -18.38
CA ALA A 440 -18.62 -26.76 -19.30
C ALA A 440 -17.70 -25.77 -20.05
N ASN A 441 -16.39 -25.73 -19.72
CA ASN A 441 -15.44 -24.76 -20.25
C ASN A 441 -14.39 -25.40 -21.18
N ASN A 442 -13.13 -25.54 -20.74
CA ASN A 442 -12.01 -25.98 -21.57
C ASN A 442 -11.42 -27.33 -21.07
N PRO A 443 -11.13 -28.30 -21.96
CA PRO A 443 -10.45 -29.56 -21.64
C PRO A 443 -9.14 -29.42 -20.89
N GLU A 444 -8.37 -28.34 -21.09
CA GLU A 444 -7.12 -28.16 -20.35
C GLU A 444 -7.34 -28.03 -18.83
N ILE A 445 -8.47 -27.46 -18.38
CA ILE A 445 -8.80 -27.35 -16.95
C ILE A 445 -9.13 -28.74 -16.38
N ILE A 446 -9.98 -29.50 -17.06
CA ILE A 446 -10.35 -30.85 -16.64
C ILE A 446 -9.16 -31.79 -16.62
N GLN A 447 -8.29 -31.71 -17.63
CA GLN A 447 -7.06 -32.50 -17.67
C GLN A 447 -6.20 -32.25 -16.43
N GLN A 448 -5.91 -30.98 -16.11
CA GLN A 448 -5.12 -30.66 -14.92
C GLN A 448 -5.79 -31.14 -13.63
N LEU A 449 -7.11 -30.99 -13.50
CA LEU A 449 -7.84 -31.49 -12.32
C LEU A 449 -7.75 -33.02 -12.20
N CYS A 450 -7.87 -33.76 -13.31
CA CYS A 450 -7.71 -35.20 -13.36
C CYS A 450 -6.29 -35.66 -13.01
N GLU A 451 -5.26 -34.96 -13.51
CA GLU A 451 -3.85 -35.28 -13.23
C GLU A 451 -3.50 -35.12 -11.75
N HIS A 452 -4.05 -34.10 -11.09
CA HIS A 452 -3.74 -33.80 -9.69
C HIS A 452 -4.62 -34.53 -8.67
N PHE A 453 -5.94 -34.61 -8.89
CA PHE A 453 -6.86 -35.23 -7.94
C PHE A 453 -7.19 -36.69 -8.29
N GLY A 454 -6.97 -37.10 -9.55
CA GLY A 454 -7.27 -38.46 -9.99
C GLY A 454 -8.67 -38.91 -9.59
N LYS A 455 -8.75 -40.04 -8.89
CA LYS A 455 -10.04 -40.63 -8.46
C LYS A 455 -10.74 -39.87 -7.33
N SER A 456 -10.09 -38.90 -6.67
CA SER A 456 -10.73 -38.09 -5.62
C SER A 456 -11.55 -36.94 -6.17
N LEU A 457 -11.53 -36.70 -7.48
CA LEU A 457 -12.30 -35.64 -8.11
C LEU A 457 -13.80 -35.94 -7.99
N PRO A 458 -14.63 -34.99 -7.51
CA PRO A 458 -16.07 -35.19 -7.37
C PRO A 458 -16.75 -35.17 -8.75
N ILE A 459 -16.77 -36.32 -9.42
CA ILE A 459 -17.52 -36.52 -10.67
C ILE A 459 -18.92 -37.01 -10.36
N SER A 460 -19.92 -36.31 -10.90
CA SER A 460 -21.32 -36.71 -10.88
C SER A 460 -21.89 -36.76 -12.30
N GLU A 461 -23.10 -37.30 -12.45
CA GLU A 461 -23.83 -37.26 -13.73
C GLU A 461 -24.01 -35.82 -14.24
N ASN A 462 -24.14 -34.83 -13.33
CA ASN A 462 -24.26 -33.42 -13.71
C ASN A 462 -22.97 -32.90 -14.35
N VAL A 463 -21.80 -33.38 -13.91
CA VAL A 463 -20.51 -33.04 -14.51
C VAL A 463 -20.43 -33.62 -15.93
N VAL A 464 -20.84 -34.87 -16.11
CA VAL A 464 -20.85 -35.52 -17.43
C VAL A 464 -21.84 -34.83 -18.38
N LYS A 465 -23.03 -34.47 -17.90
CA LYS A 465 -24.02 -33.69 -18.66
C LYS A 465 -23.49 -32.31 -19.07
N ALA A 466 -22.77 -31.64 -18.17
CA ALA A 466 -22.13 -30.35 -18.47
C ALA A 466 -21.04 -30.48 -19.56
N ALA A 467 -20.23 -31.53 -19.49
CA ALA A 467 -19.27 -31.85 -20.55
C ALA A 467 -19.97 -32.14 -21.88
N ALA A 468 -21.03 -32.94 -21.88
CA ALA A 468 -21.78 -33.29 -23.09
C ALA A 468 -22.48 -32.07 -23.73
N ALA A 469 -22.93 -31.11 -22.93
CA ALA A 469 -23.52 -29.86 -23.40
C ALA A 469 -22.50 -28.85 -23.94
N ASN A 470 -21.19 -29.12 -23.78
CA ASN A 470 -20.14 -28.25 -24.29
C ASN A 470 -19.94 -28.46 -25.80
N ASN A 471 -20.53 -27.55 -26.59
CA ASN A 471 -20.56 -27.66 -28.05
C ASN A 471 -19.19 -27.57 -28.73
N TRP A 472 -18.17 -27.01 -28.06
CA TRP A 472 -16.85 -26.81 -28.66
C TRP A 472 -15.87 -27.92 -28.30
N TYR A 473 -15.89 -28.38 -27.04
CA TYR A 473 -14.88 -29.33 -26.54
C TYR A 473 -15.45 -30.56 -25.85
N GLY A 474 -16.77 -30.73 -25.82
CA GLY A 474 -17.42 -31.78 -25.04
C GLY A 474 -16.93 -33.19 -25.33
N SER A 475 -16.69 -33.53 -26.60
CA SER A 475 -16.15 -34.84 -26.99
C SER A 475 -14.76 -35.11 -26.40
N ARG A 476 -13.87 -34.11 -26.42
CA ARG A 476 -12.52 -34.19 -25.85
C ARG A 476 -12.55 -34.29 -24.33
N ILE A 477 -13.42 -33.52 -23.68
CA ILE A 477 -13.61 -33.55 -22.22
C ILE A 477 -14.15 -34.92 -21.78
N ILE A 478 -15.19 -35.44 -22.45
CA ILE A 478 -15.74 -36.78 -22.16
C ILE A 478 -14.68 -37.86 -22.37
N GLN A 479 -13.86 -37.76 -23.42
CA GLN A 479 -12.77 -38.70 -23.65
C GLN A 479 -11.76 -38.69 -22.48
N GLN A 480 -11.31 -37.52 -22.03
CA GLN A 480 -10.39 -37.39 -20.88
C GLN A 480 -11.00 -37.98 -19.61
N LEU A 481 -12.27 -37.69 -19.34
CA LEU A 481 -12.99 -38.25 -18.19
C LEU A 481 -13.06 -39.79 -18.30
N ARG A 482 -13.31 -40.33 -19.49
CA ARG A 482 -13.33 -41.79 -19.70
C ARG A 482 -11.95 -42.42 -19.55
N GLU A 483 -10.88 -41.76 -19.99
CA GLU A 483 -9.50 -42.26 -19.83
C GLU A 483 -9.09 -42.33 -18.35
N HIS A 484 -9.50 -41.34 -17.54
CA HIS A 484 -9.14 -41.30 -16.12
C HIS A 484 -10.05 -42.13 -15.21
N PHE A 485 -11.35 -42.22 -15.50
CA PHE A 485 -12.34 -42.88 -14.62
C PHE A 485 -12.87 -44.20 -15.18
N GLY A 486 -12.79 -44.45 -16.49
CA GLY A 486 -13.25 -45.69 -17.11
C GLY A 486 -14.71 -46.02 -16.76
N GLU A 487 -14.94 -47.22 -16.26
CA GLU A 487 -16.26 -47.73 -15.83
C GLU A 487 -16.81 -47.05 -14.56
N SER A 488 -16.00 -46.24 -13.85
CA SER A 488 -16.48 -45.49 -12.67
C SER A 488 -17.09 -44.14 -13.06
N LEU A 489 -17.22 -43.83 -14.35
CA LEU A 489 -17.90 -42.62 -14.79
C LEU A 489 -19.41 -42.76 -14.58
N PRO A 490 -20.08 -41.86 -13.84
CA PRO A 490 -21.52 -41.92 -13.63
C PRO A 490 -22.27 -41.50 -14.91
N ILE A 491 -22.53 -42.49 -15.76
CA ILE A 491 -23.36 -42.36 -16.97
C ILE A 491 -24.67 -43.10 -16.68
N SER A 492 -25.80 -42.41 -16.73
CA SER A 492 -27.11 -43.05 -16.79
C SER A 492 -27.55 -43.19 -18.25
N GLU A 493 -28.31 -44.24 -18.59
CA GLU A 493 -28.77 -44.51 -19.97
C GLU A 493 -29.84 -43.52 -20.50
N ASN A 494 -30.02 -42.34 -19.89
CA ASN A 494 -31.13 -41.43 -20.20
C ASN A 494 -30.76 -40.20 -21.01
#